data_AF-A0A212EMW8-F1
#
_entry.id   AF-A0A212EMW8-F1
#
_cell.length_a   1.000
_cell.length_b   1.000
_cell.length_c   1.000
_cell.angle_alpha   90.00
_cell.angle_beta   90.00
_cell.angle_gamma   90.00
#
_symmetry.space_group_name_H-M   'P 1'
#
loop_
_entity.id
_entity.type
_entity.pdbx_description
1 polymer ?
#
loop_
_entity_poly.entity_id
_entity_poly.type
_entity_poly.pdbx_seq_one_letter_code
_entity_poly.pdbx_strand_id
1 'polypeptide(L)' 'MQCAATGDRPPQFVWERDGVAVSSNTDPRYALGQIMTADNSVIAQLNITRVRVEDGGLYACIAKEGEHSASSENRLDVY' A
#
# COMPACT_ATOMS: atom_id res chain seq x y z
N MET A 1 -2.42 7.12 -1.13
CA MET A 1 -1.76 6.34 -2.19
C MET A 1 -2.63 5.16 -2.56
N GLN A 2 -2.56 4.70 -3.81
CA GLN A 2 -3.37 3.59 -4.30
C GLN A 2 -2.52 2.66 -5.17
N CYS A 3 -2.77 1.37 -5.01
CA CYS A 3 -2.11 0.29 -5.73
C CYS A 3 -3.20 -0.70 -6.13
N ALA A 4 -3.16 -1.20 -7.36
CA ALA A 4 -4.12 -2.18 -7.85
C ALA A 4 -3.37 -3.36 -8.43
N ALA A 5 -3.81 -4.57 -8.09
CA ALA A 5 -3.27 -5.79 -8.66
C ALA A 5 -4.43 -6.70 -9.05
N THR A 6 -4.31 -7.30 -10.23
CA THR A 6 -5.29 -8.25 -10.78
C THR A 6 -4.67 -9.62 -10.80
N GLY A 7 -5.41 -10.62 -10.33
CA GLY A 7 -4.95 -11.99 -10.19
C GLY A 7 -6.09 -12.99 -10.30
N ASP A 8 -5.73 -14.27 -10.43
CA ASP A 8 -6.69 -15.38 -10.42
C ASP A 8 -7.23 -15.60 -9.00
N ARG A 9 -6.35 -15.42 -8.00
CA ARG A 9 -6.70 -15.40 -6.57
C ARG A 9 -6.54 -13.99 -5.99
N PRO A 10 -7.28 -13.63 -4.93
CA PRO A 10 -7.14 -12.33 -4.29
C PRO A 10 -5.70 -12.13 -3.76
N PRO A 11 -4.94 -11.15 -4.28
CA PRO A 11 -3.60 -10.86 -3.77
C PRO A 11 -3.66 -10.21 -2.39
N GLN A 12 -2.66 -10.51 -1.56
CA GLN A 12 -2.43 -9.81 -0.30
C GLN A 12 -1.53 -8.60 -0.52
N PHE A 13 -1.85 -7.48 0.12
CA PHE A 13 -1.05 -6.26 0.01
C PHE A 13 -0.29 -5.95 1.29
N VAL A 14 0.98 -5.58 1.10
CA VAL A 14 1.85 -5.03 2.13
C VAL A 14 2.28 -3.65 1.68
N TRP A 15 2.25 -2.69 2.59
CA TRP A 15 2.80 -1.36 2.38
C TRP A 15 4.11 -1.23 3.13
N GLU A 16 5.10 -0.60 2.50
CA GLU A 16 6.38 -0.28 3.10
C GLU A 16 6.70 1.20 2.87
N ARG A 17 7.44 1.79 3.79
CA ARG A 17 8.03 3.14 3.67
C ARG A 17 9.51 3.00 3.90
N ASP A 18 10.31 3.33 2.89
CA ASP A 18 11.77 3.23 2.91
C ASP A 18 12.27 1.82 3.34
N GLY A 19 11.55 0.78 2.90
CA GLY A 19 11.84 -0.62 3.25
C GLY A 19 11.32 -1.08 4.62
N VAL A 20 10.57 -0.24 5.33
CA VAL A 20 9.96 -0.58 6.63
C VAL A 20 8.47 -0.82 6.47
N ALA A 21 7.97 -1.98 6.91
CA ALA A 21 6.56 -2.31 6.84
C ALA A 21 5.67 -1.29 7.58
N VAL A 22 4.66 -0.80 6.87
CA VAL A 22 3.68 0.16 7.33
C VAL A 22 2.38 -0.56 7.60
N SER A 23 1.87 -0.39 8.81
CA SER A 23 0.58 -0.93 9.24
C SER A 23 -0.20 0.12 10.02
N SER A 24 -1.48 -0.13 10.26
CA SER A 24 -2.33 0.73 11.12
C SER A 24 -1.84 0.75 12.58
N ASN A 25 -0.98 -0.18 12.97
CA ASN A 25 -0.34 -0.20 14.29
C ASN A 25 0.94 0.64 14.34
N THR A 26 1.55 0.94 13.19
CA THR A 26 2.78 1.74 13.11
C THR A 26 2.50 3.20 13.48
N ASP A 27 1.38 3.76 12.99
CA ASP A 27 0.93 5.11 13.32
C ASP A 27 -0.60 5.15 13.26
N PRO A 28 -1.30 5.68 14.28
CA PRO A 28 -2.76 5.81 14.28
C PRO A 28 -3.30 6.70 13.14
N ARG A 29 -2.44 7.52 12.51
CA ARG A 29 -2.78 8.34 11.35
C ARG A 29 -2.93 7.52 10.07
N TYR A 30 -2.39 6.30 10.03
CA TYR A 30 -2.41 5.42 8.88
C TYR A 30 -3.69 4.60 8.82
N ALA A 31 -4.45 4.79 7.76
CA ALA A 31 -5.61 3.98 7.42
C ALA A 31 -5.30 3.17 6.16
N LEU A 32 -5.23 1.85 6.31
CA LEU A 32 -5.07 0.92 5.20
C LEU A 32 -6.41 0.30 4.85
N GLY A 33 -6.77 0.31 3.58
CA GLY A 33 -8.00 -0.28 3.06
C GLY A 33 -7.71 -1.16 1.85
N GLN A 34 -8.54 -2.17 1.63
CA GLN A 34 -8.50 -3.01 0.43
C GLN A 34 -9.93 -3.18 -0.08
N ILE A 35 -10.11 -3.06 -1.38
CA ILE A 35 -11.40 -3.18 -2.05
C ILE A 35 -11.23 -4.15 -3.20
N MET A 36 -11.99 -5.24 -3.19
CA MET A 36 -12.07 -6.15 -4.33
C MET A 36 -13.05 -5.57 -5.35
N THR A 37 -12.63 -5.49 -6.60
CA THR A 37 -13.46 -5.03 -7.71
C THR A 37 -13.97 -6.24 -8.51
N ALA A 38 -15.03 -6.02 -9.30
CA ALA A 38 -15.74 -7.09 -10.01
C ALA A 38 -14.92 -7.74 -11.15
N ASP A 39 -13.80 -7.14 -11.52
CA ASP A 39 -12.86 -7.56 -12.57
C ASP A 39 -11.71 -8.43 -12.03
N ASN A 40 -11.89 -9.08 -10.87
CA ASN A 40 -10.84 -9.85 -10.20
C ASN A 40 -9.60 -9.01 -9.79
N SER A 41 -9.74 -7.67 -9.78
CA SER A 41 -8.71 -6.78 -9.24
C SER A 41 -8.95 -6.50 -7.76
N VAL A 42 -7.87 -6.20 -7.06
CA VAL A 42 -7.92 -5.75 -5.68
C VAL A 42 -7.15 -4.46 -5.60
N ILE A 43 -7.83 -3.43 -5.08
CA ILE A 43 -7.30 -2.09 -4.93
C ILE A 43 -6.93 -1.91 -3.46
N ALA A 44 -5.64 -1.75 -3.17
CA ALA A 44 -5.14 -1.36 -1.87
C ALA A 44 -4.95 0.15 -1.81
N GLN A 45 -5.41 0.74 -0.71
CA GLN A 45 -5.31 2.17 -0.43
C GLN A 45 -4.61 2.38 0.91
N LEU A 46 -3.61 3.26 0.91
CA LEU A 46 -2.98 3.79 2.11
C LEU A 46 -3.34 5.26 2.23
N ASN A 47 -4.00 5.62 3.32
CA ASN A 47 -4.38 6.98 3.64
C ASN A 47 -3.66 7.43 4.92
N ILE A 48 -3.11 8.64 4.89
CA ILE A 48 -2.34 9.23 5.99
C ILE A 48 -3.08 10.51 6.40
N THR A 49 -3.69 10.49 7.58
CA THR A 49 -4.36 11.67 8.10
C THR A 49 -3.34 12.63 8.71
N ARG A 50 -3.43 13.92 8.37
CA ARG A 50 -2.46 14.96 8.81
C ARG A 50 -1.01 14.57 8.47
N VAL A 51 -0.72 14.54 7.16
CA VAL A 51 0.63 14.32 6.62
C VAL A 51 1.59 15.38 7.18
N ARG A 52 2.79 14.94 7.56
CA ARG A 52 3.89 15.74 8.10
C ARG A 52 5.15 15.53 7.27
N VAL A 53 6.14 16.41 7.43
CA VAL A 53 7.45 16.30 6.75
C VAL A 53 8.13 14.95 7.06
N GLU A 54 7.94 14.43 8.27
CA GLU A 54 8.44 13.10 8.71
C GLU A 54 7.75 11.90 8.02
N ASP A 55 6.62 12.14 7.34
CA ASP A 55 5.94 11.12 6.54
C ASP A 55 6.46 11.08 5.11
N GLY A 56 7.27 12.06 4.69
CA GLY A 56 7.94 12.02 3.39
C GLY A 56 8.85 10.80 3.29
N GLY A 57 8.87 10.15 2.13
CA GLY A 57 9.63 8.91 1.93
C GLY A 57 9.19 8.14 0.69
N LEU A 58 9.88 7.03 0.40
CA LEU A 58 9.54 6.13 -0.69
C LEU A 58 8.56 5.07 -0.17
N TYR A 59 7.32 5.11 -0.65
CA TYR A 59 6.30 4.13 -0.32
C TYR A 59 6.26 3.02 -1.36
N ALA A 60 6.40 1.78 -0.92
CA ALA A 60 6.24 0.61 -1.77
C ALA A 60 4.95 -0.13 -1.42
N CYS A 61 4.21 -0.52 -2.45
CA CYS A 61 3.10 -1.45 -2.36
C CYS A 61 3.57 -2.78 -2.92
N ILE A 62 3.48 -3.85 -2.13
CA ILE A 62 3.79 -5.21 -2.56
C ILE A 62 2.51 -6.02 -2.59
N ALA A 63 2.10 -6.45 -3.77
CA ALA A 63 1.00 -7.38 -4.00
C ALA A 63 1.57 -8.81 -4.09
N LYS A 64 1.08 -9.72 -3.24
CA LYS A 64 1.49 -11.12 -3.20
C LYS A 64 0.32 -12.04 -3.54
N GLU A 65 0.47 -12.83 -4.60
CA GLU A 65 -0.51 -13.80 -5.09
C GLU A 65 0.10 -15.20 -5.14
N GLY A 66 0.02 -15.95 -4.03
CA GLY A 66 0.65 -17.26 -3.92
C GLY A 66 2.18 -17.19 -4.08
N GLU A 67 2.69 -17.76 -5.17
CA GLU A 67 4.12 -17.74 -5.54
C GLU A 67 4.51 -16.45 -6.27
N HIS A 68 3.55 -15.70 -6.80
CA HIS A 68 3.81 -14.45 -7.51
C HIS A 68 3.83 -13.26 -6.56
N SER A 69 4.71 -12.31 -6.82
CA SER A 69 4.71 -11.02 -6.14
C SER A 69 5.05 -9.90 -7.11
N ALA A 70 4.36 -8.78 -6.97
CA ALA A 70 4.58 -7.56 -7.73
C ALA A 70 4.74 -6.40 -6.75
N SER A 71 5.78 -5.59 -6.92
CA SER A 71 5.98 -4.37 -6.13
C SER A 71 5.84 -3.14 -7.01
N SER A 72 5.31 -2.07 -6.44
CA SER A 72 5.22 -0.76 -7.07
C SER A 72 5.62 0.32 -6.07
N GLU A 73 6.47 1.24 -6.47
CA GLU A 73 7.05 2.25 -5.61
C GLU A 73 6.56 3.65 -6.02
N ASN A 74 6.28 4.49 -5.02
CA ASN A 74 5.86 5.86 -5.21
C ASN A 74 6.43 6.74 -4.10
N ARG A 75 7.03 7.88 -4.45
CA ARG A 75 7.60 8.80 -3.47
C ARG A 75 6.56 9.82 -3.03
N LEU A 76 6.45 10.01 -1.70
CA LEU A 76 5.69 11.10 -1.10
C LEU A 76 6.63 12.24 -0.75
N ASP A 77 6.51 13.36 -1.47
CA ASP A 77 7.22 14.59 -1.14
C ASP A 77 6.31 15.50 -0.31
N VAL A 78 6.76 15.90 0.88
CA VAL A 78 6.04 16.78 1.82
C VAL A 78 6.92 18.00 2.11
N TYR A 79 6.34 19.20 2.02
CA TYR A 79 7.02 20.49 2.18
C TYR A 79 6.41 21.35 3.29
#